data_AF-A0A0S8IL54-F1
#
_entry.id   AF-A0A0S8IL54-F1
#
_cell.length_a   1.000
_cell.length_b   1.000
_cell.length_c   1.000
_cell.angle_alpha   90.00
_cell.angle_beta   90.00
_cell.angle_gamma   90.00
#
_symmetry.space_group_name_H-M   'P 1'
#
loop_
_entity.id
_entity.type
_entity.pdbx_description
1 polymer ?
#
loop_
_entity_poly.entity_id
_entity_poly.type
_entity_poly.pdbx_seq_one_letter_code
_entity_poly.pdbx_strand_id
1 'polypeptide(L)'
;MRKIIGVIFLLLFLNSNAWAMDFKIFDMRNKIFEESKQIKELFAHSQDTITLSSLFDACLLAMSQLDAYFNMLGIFETIEQEDLSDLAVDFVVNWLDEIKRTLDLNLNSLANIPQPLEPKTREHIEKLKFYFRELDDIAELELRKLSLIRKTIKKRIRR
;
A
#
# COMPACT_ATOMS: atom_id res chain seq x y z
N MET A 1 -23.61 27.35 15.05
CA MET A 1 -22.20 27.30 15.51
C MET A 1 -21.71 25.90 15.90
N ARG A 2 -22.34 25.17 16.85
CA ARG A 2 -21.90 23.79 17.23
C ARG A 2 -21.76 22.80 16.06
N LYS A 3 -22.67 22.83 15.07
CA LYS A 3 -22.59 21.99 13.85
C LYS A 3 -21.45 22.38 12.91
N ILE A 4 -21.10 23.66 12.84
CA ILE A 4 -20.03 24.18 11.97
C ILE A 4 -18.66 23.83 12.55
N ILE A 5 -18.51 23.97 13.88
CA ILE A 5 -17.29 23.57 14.60
C ILE A 5 -17.03 22.06 14.44
N GLY A 6 -18.07 21.23 14.53
CA GLY A 6 -17.94 19.79 14.30
C GLY A 6 -17.49 19.43 12.88
N VAL A 7 -17.97 20.16 11.86
CA VAL A 7 -17.57 19.96 10.46
C VAL A 7 -16.13 20.41 10.22
N ILE A 8 -15.72 21.54 10.78
CA ILE A 8 -14.34 22.05 10.68
C ILE A 8 -13.36 21.10 11.39
N PHE A 9 -13.72 20.59 12.57
CA PHE A 9 -12.89 19.63 13.30
C PHE A 9 -12.79 18.31 12.53
N LEU A 10 -13.88 17.84 11.91
CA LEU A 10 -13.87 16.65 11.06
C LEU A 10 -12.99 16.86 9.81
N LEU A 11 -13.07 18.03 9.17
CA LEU A 11 -12.27 18.38 7.99
C LEU A 11 -10.77 18.48 8.32
N LEU A 12 -10.41 19.05 9.46
CA LEU A 12 -9.01 19.12 9.93
C LEU A 12 -8.48 17.73 10.30
N PHE A 13 -9.32 16.89 10.90
CA PHE A 13 -8.94 15.51 11.25
C PHE A 13 -8.80 14.62 10.00
N LEU A 14 -9.60 14.83 8.97
CA LEU A 14 -9.51 14.07 7.72
C LEU A 14 -8.26 14.43 6.91
N ASN A 15 -7.90 15.72 6.83
CA ASN A 15 -6.71 16.17 6.10
C ASN A 15 -5.41 15.70 6.76
N SER A 16 -5.30 15.78 8.09
CA SER A 16 -4.09 15.33 8.80
C SER A 16 -3.90 13.80 8.75
N ASN A 17 -4.99 13.03 8.74
CA ASN A 17 -4.92 11.58 8.62
C ASN A 17 -4.64 11.08 7.20
N ALA A 18 -4.91 11.87 6.16
CA ALA A 18 -4.51 11.53 4.79
C ALA A 18 -2.99 11.64 4.65
N TRP A 19 -2.44 12.81 5.02
CA TRP A 19 -1.00 13.10 4.98
C TRP A 19 -0.15 12.13 5.81
N ALA A 20 -0.62 11.75 7.00
CA ALA A 20 0.07 10.77 7.84
C ALA A 20 0.05 9.36 7.24
N MET A 21 -0.87 9.06 6.32
CA MET A 21 -0.96 7.74 5.70
C MET A 21 -0.12 7.60 4.46
N ASP A 22 -0.10 8.64 3.62
CA ASP A 22 0.76 8.67 2.43
C ASP A 22 2.22 8.49 2.84
N PHE A 23 2.58 9.09 3.98
CA PHE A 23 3.88 8.87 4.61
C PHE A 23 4.14 7.41 4.99
N LYS A 24 3.14 6.67 5.49
CA LYS A 24 3.30 5.25 5.85
C LYS A 24 3.45 4.35 4.63
N ILE A 25 2.62 4.53 3.61
CA ILE A 25 2.73 3.77 2.36
C ILE A 25 4.09 4.07 1.69
N PHE A 26 4.55 5.32 1.78
CA PHE A 26 5.84 5.74 1.22
C PHE A 26 7.03 5.15 1.99
N ASP A 27 6.94 5.13 3.32
CA ASP A 27 7.92 4.45 4.17
C ASP A 27 8.02 2.96 3.85
N MET A 28 6.88 2.27 3.66
CA MET A 28 6.87 0.87 3.25
C MET A 28 7.52 0.66 1.89
N ARG A 29 7.25 1.53 0.92
CA ARG A 29 7.90 1.52 -0.39
C ARG A 29 9.43 1.61 -0.27
N ASN A 30 9.93 2.45 0.64
CA ASN A 30 11.37 2.59 0.89
C ASN A 30 11.98 1.39 1.62
N LYS A 31 11.27 0.81 2.61
CA LYS A 31 11.69 -0.43 3.28
C LYS A 31 11.82 -1.58 2.27
N ILE A 32 10.83 -1.77 1.40
CA ILE A 32 10.85 -2.80 0.34
C ILE A 32 11.99 -2.53 -0.66
N PHE A 33 12.21 -1.27 -1.03
CA PHE A 33 13.32 -0.90 -1.90
C PHE A 33 14.68 -1.24 -1.29
N GLU A 34 14.89 -0.92 -0.02
CA GLU A 34 16.15 -1.21 0.65
C GLU A 34 16.36 -2.73 0.80
N GLU A 35 15.30 -3.47 1.12
CA GLU A 35 15.32 -4.93 1.16
C GLU A 35 15.71 -5.54 -0.20
N SER A 36 15.20 -4.97 -1.30
CA SER A 36 15.53 -5.43 -2.66
C SER A 36 17.03 -5.30 -2.97
N LYS A 37 17.70 -4.26 -2.45
CA LYS A 37 19.16 -4.09 -2.61
C LYS A 37 19.92 -5.17 -1.85
N GLN A 38 19.52 -5.41 -0.60
CA GLN A 38 20.16 -6.43 0.25
C GLN A 38 20.01 -7.83 -0.37
N ILE A 39 18.84 -8.16 -0.90
CA ILE A 39 18.60 -9.43 -1.62
C ILE A 39 19.50 -9.53 -2.87
N LYS A 40 19.59 -8.46 -3.65
CA LYS A 40 20.40 -8.42 -4.88
C LYS A 40 21.89 -8.66 -4.61
N GLU A 41 22.41 -8.17 -3.48
CA GLU A 41 23.80 -8.40 -3.06
C GLU A 41 24.11 -9.89 -2.81
N LEU A 42 23.11 -10.69 -2.43
CA LEU A 42 23.28 -12.12 -2.18
C LEU A 42 23.41 -12.96 -3.47
N PHE A 43 23.00 -12.44 -4.63
CA PHE A 43 23.03 -13.19 -5.89
C PHE A 43 24.43 -13.69 -6.27
N ALA A 44 25.49 -12.96 -5.90
CA ALA A 44 26.85 -13.30 -6.25
C ALA A 44 27.42 -14.48 -5.45
N HIS A 45 26.81 -14.83 -4.29
CA HIS A 45 27.45 -15.69 -3.29
C HIS A 45 26.54 -16.77 -2.70
N SER A 46 25.23 -16.72 -2.92
CA SER A 46 24.26 -17.67 -2.35
C SER A 46 23.92 -18.80 -3.32
N GLN A 47 23.69 -20.00 -2.77
CA GLN A 47 23.17 -21.15 -3.51
C GLN A 47 21.66 -21.07 -3.76
N ASP A 48 20.94 -20.17 -3.08
CA ASP A 48 19.49 -20.00 -3.20
C ASP A 48 19.08 -19.05 -4.33
N THR A 49 19.85 -18.99 -5.43
CA THR A 49 19.71 -17.95 -6.47
C THR A 49 18.29 -17.85 -7.04
N ILE A 50 17.61 -18.99 -7.26
CA ILE A 50 16.23 -19.02 -7.79
C ILE A 50 15.25 -18.39 -6.79
N THR A 51 15.38 -18.75 -5.51
CA THR A 51 14.56 -18.20 -4.43
C THR A 51 14.82 -16.70 -4.31
N LEU A 52 16.09 -16.28 -4.25
CA LEU A 52 16.47 -14.87 -4.13
C LEU A 52 15.97 -14.05 -5.33
N SER A 53 16.01 -14.58 -6.56
CA SER A 53 15.40 -13.93 -7.73
C SER A 53 13.90 -13.71 -7.53
N SER A 54 13.19 -14.74 -7.02
CA SER A 54 11.76 -14.64 -6.74
C SER A 54 11.44 -13.60 -5.65
N LEU A 55 12.29 -13.49 -4.61
CA LEU A 55 12.16 -12.45 -3.59
C LEU A 55 12.36 -11.05 -4.19
N PHE A 56 13.38 -10.90 -5.04
CA PHE A 56 13.66 -9.65 -5.72
C PHE A 56 12.50 -9.23 -6.65
N ASP A 57 11.95 -10.16 -7.41
CA ASP A 57 10.78 -9.92 -8.27
C ASP A 57 9.55 -9.53 -7.46
N ALA A 58 9.33 -10.14 -6.29
CA ALA A 58 8.26 -9.75 -5.37
C ALA A 58 8.44 -8.30 -4.88
N CYS A 59 9.67 -7.87 -4.57
CA CYS A 59 9.96 -6.49 -4.23
C CYS A 59 9.67 -5.53 -5.39
N LEU A 60 10.12 -5.87 -6.61
CA LEU A 60 9.88 -5.05 -7.80
C LEU A 60 8.39 -4.89 -8.09
N LEU A 61 7.63 -5.99 -8.01
CA LEU A 61 6.19 -5.98 -8.23
C LEU A 61 5.49 -5.11 -7.18
N ALA A 62 5.84 -5.26 -5.90
CA ALA A 62 5.26 -4.45 -4.83
C ALA A 62 5.58 -2.95 -5.03
N MET A 63 6.83 -2.59 -5.34
CA MET A 63 7.21 -1.21 -5.63
C MET A 63 6.46 -0.64 -6.82
N SER A 64 6.29 -1.42 -7.90
CA SER A 64 5.54 -0.97 -9.08
C SER A 64 4.08 -0.64 -8.75
N GLN A 65 3.44 -1.43 -7.88
CA GLN A 65 2.05 -1.17 -7.47
C GLN A 65 1.95 0.08 -6.59
N LEU A 66 2.93 0.28 -5.69
CA LEU A 66 3.01 1.45 -4.83
C LEU A 66 3.29 2.74 -5.62
N ASP A 67 4.21 2.69 -6.58
CA ASP A 67 4.52 3.84 -7.43
C ASP A 67 3.31 4.21 -8.29
N ALA A 68 2.57 3.22 -8.81
CA ALA A 68 1.30 3.46 -9.49
C ALA A 68 0.22 4.03 -8.55
N TYR A 69 0.17 3.60 -7.30
CA TYR A 69 -0.74 4.16 -6.29
C TYR A 69 -0.44 5.64 -6.06
N PHE A 70 0.82 6.03 -5.88
CA PHE A 70 1.19 7.42 -5.69
C PHE A 70 0.86 8.30 -6.90
N ASN A 71 1.04 7.77 -8.12
CA ASN A 71 0.63 8.49 -9.32
C ASN A 71 -0.89 8.73 -9.35
N MET A 72 -1.68 7.72 -8.97
CA MET A 72 -3.14 7.84 -8.93
C MET A 72 -3.63 8.74 -7.79
N LEU A 73 -2.96 8.69 -6.63
CA LEU A 73 -3.23 9.59 -5.53
C LEU A 73 -2.95 11.04 -5.94
N GLY A 74 -1.83 11.30 -6.62
CA GLY A 74 -1.52 12.64 -7.14
C GLY A 74 -2.58 13.13 -8.13
N ILE A 75 -3.11 12.27 -9.01
CA ILE A 75 -4.25 12.61 -9.87
C ILE A 75 -5.50 12.92 -9.02
N PHE A 76 -5.81 12.09 -8.02
CA PHE A 76 -6.96 12.30 -7.15
C PHE A 76 -6.89 13.62 -6.38
N GLU A 77 -5.71 14.00 -5.88
CA GLU A 77 -5.48 15.27 -5.17
C GLU A 77 -5.64 16.50 -6.06
N THR A 78 -5.50 16.36 -7.38
CA THR A 78 -5.71 17.47 -8.34
C THR A 78 -7.19 17.74 -8.63
N ILE A 79 -8.10 16.85 -8.22
CA ILE A 79 -9.54 17.03 -8.44
C ILE A 79 -10.08 17.99 -7.39
N GLU A 80 -10.66 19.10 -7.84
CA GLU A 80 -11.30 20.06 -6.94
C GLU A 80 -12.43 19.40 -6.14
N GLN A 81 -12.61 19.81 -4.89
CA GLN A 81 -13.54 19.15 -3.97
C GLN A 81 -15.01 19.19 -4.44
N GLU A 82 -15.32 20.13 -5.33
CA GLU A 82 -16.64 20.32 -5.95
C GLU A 82 -16.89 19.34 -7.10
N ASP A 83 -15.82 18.90 -7.77
CA ASP A 83 -15.82 17.96 -8.90
C ASP A 83 -15.56 16.51 -8.47
N LEU A 84 -15.45 16.28 -7.15
CA LEU A 84 -15.14 14.98 -6.57
C LEU A 84 -16.31 14.01 -6.78
N SER A 85 -16.20 13.19 -7.83
CA SER A 85 -17.21 12.23 -8.24
C SER A 85 -17.06 10.88 -7.55
N ASP A 86 -18.15 10.10 -7.50
CA ASP A 86 -18.12 8.69 -7.05
C ASP A 86 -17.10 7.87 -7.88
N LEU A 87 -16.90 8.22 -9.16
CA LEU A 87 -15.95 7.58 -10.05
C LEU A 87 -14.49 7.80 -9.59
N ALA A 88 -14.14 9.01 -9.17
CA ALA A 88 -12.80 9.33 -8.67
C ALA A 88 -12.45 8.53 -7.42
N VAL A 89 -13.41 8.37 -6.49
CA VAL A 89 -13.23 7.54 -5.30
C VAL A 89 -13.13 6.07 -5.65
N ASP A 90 -13.95 5.57 -6.59
CA ASP A 90 -13.91 4.19 -7.04
C ASP A 90 -12.57 3.83 -7.68
N PHE A 91 -11.89 4.77 -8.35
CA PHE A 91 -10.53 4.56 -8.87
C PHE A 91 -9.50 4.31 -7.78
N VAL A 92 -9.48 5.11 -6.71
CA VAL A 92 -8.52 4.93 -5.60
C VAL A 92 -8.79 3.61 -4.85
N VAL A 93 -10.07 3.28 -4.65
CA VAL A 93 -10.48 2.00 -4.03
C VAL A 93 -9.98 0.81 -4.84
N ASN A 94 -10.24 0.81 -6.16
CA ASN A 94 -9.82 -0.28 -7.04
C ASN A 94 -8.29 -0.49 -7.01
N TRP A 95 -7.52 0.59 -6.86
CA TRP A 95 -6.07 0.50 -6.83
C TRP A 95 -5.52 -0.02 -5.50
N LEU A 96 -6.13 0.37 -4.38
CA LEU A 96 -5.82 -0.22 -3.08
C LEU A 96 -6.19 -1.71 -3.02
N ASP A 97 -7.31 -2.11 -3.64
CA ASP A 97 -7.67 -3.53 -3.77
C ASP A 97 -6.64 -4.30 -4.63
N GLU A 98 -6.11 -3.68 -5.69
CA GLU A 98 -5.04 -4.28 -6.51
C GLU A 98 -3.73 -4.45 -5.73
N ILE A 99 -3.35 -3.47 -4.90
CA ILE A 99 -2.22 -3.59 -3.97
C ILE A 99 -2.45 -4.80 -3.06
N LYS A 100 -3.60 -4.89 -2.38
CA LYS A 100 -3.90 -6.02 -1.48
C LYS A 100 -3.82 -7.37 -2.20
N ARG A 101 -4.41 -7.48 -3.40
CA ARG A 101 -4.33 -8.69 -4.21
C ARG A 101 -2.88 -9.09 -4.52
N THR A 102 -2.03 -8.12 -4.85
CA THR A 102 -0.61 -8.35 -5.10
C THR A 102 0.12 -8.82 -3.84
N LEU A 103 -0.19 -8.24 -2.69
CA LEU A 103 0.40 -8.63 -1.40
C LEU A 103 0.00 -10.05 -1.00
N ASP A 104 -1.26 -10.42 -1.20
CA ASP A 104 -1.74 -11.79 -0.94
C ASP A 104 -1.02 -12.81 -1.82
N LEU A 105 -0.85 -12.52 -3.11
CA LEU A 105 -0.10 -13.38 -4.03
C LEU A 105 1.36 -13.54 -3.57
N ASN A 106 2.01 -12.43 -3.19
CA ASN A 106 3.38 -12.45 -2.68
C ASN A 106 3.48 -13.23 -1.37
N LEU A 107 2.58 -13.00 -0.39
CA LEU A 107 2.58 -13.71 0.88
C LEU A 107 2.36 -15.22 0.70
N ASN A 108 1.45 -15.61 -0.20
CA ASN A 108 1.22 -17.01 -0.54
C ASN A 108 2.45 -17.65 -1.21
N SER A 109 3.14 -16.91 -2.09
CA SER A 109 4.40 -17.36 -2.68
C SER A 109 5.48 -17.58 -1.61
N LEU A 110 5.65 -16.61 -0.70
CA LEU A 110 6.65 -16.66 0.38
C LEU A 110 6.36 -17.74 1.43
N ALA A 111 5.11 -18.13 1.63
CA ALA A 111 4.73 -19.18 2.57
C ALA A 111 5.09 -20.59 2.08
N ASN A 112 5.21 -20.79 0.77
CA ASN A 112 5.35 -22.11 0.14
C ASN A 112 6.76 -22.38 -0.41
N ILE A 113 7.77 -21.62 0.02
CA ILE A 113 9.15 -21.80 -0.46
C ILE A 113 9.74 -23.12 0.08
N PRO A 114 10.22 -24.03 -0.80
CA PRO A 114 10.84 -25.28 -0.39
C PRO A 114 12.06 -25.09 0.52
N GLN A 115 12.26 -26.03 1.45
CA GLN A 115 13.43 -26.09 2.35
C GLN A 115 14.38 -27.22 1.90
N PRO A 116 15.69 -27.17 2.22
CA PRO A 116 16.37 -26.17 3.06
C PRO A 116 16.79 -24.90 2.31
N LEU A 117 16.88 -23.79 3.05
CA LEU A 117 17.41 -22.50 2.58
C LEU A 117 18.57 -22.03 3.48
N GLU A 118 19.46 -21.21 2.92
CA GLU A 118 20.50 -20.53 3.66
C GLU A 118 19.90 -19.61 4.74
N PRO A 119 20.56 -19.43 5.90
CA PRO A 119 20.06 -18.59 6.98
C PRO A 119 19.71 -17.16 6.55
N LYS A 120 20.53 -16.54 5.68
CA LYS A 120 20.28 -15.19 5.17
C LYS A 120 19.04 -15.13 4.26
N THR A 121 18.85 -16.11 3.38
CA THR A 121 17.65 -16.19 2.53
C THR A 121 16.38 -16.26 3.38
N ARG A 122 16.41 -17.05 4.47
CA ARG A 122 15.27 -17.12 5.41
C ARG A 122 15.01 -15.80 6.12
N GLU A 123 16.06 -15.08 6.52
CA GLU A 123 15.92 -13.76 7.13
C GLU A 123 15.17 -12.78 6.20
N HIS A 124 15.55 -12.73 4.92
CA HIS A 124 14.90 -11.86 3.93
C HIS A 124 13.45 -12.28 3.65
N ILE A 125 13.15 -13.58 3.62
CA ILE A 125 11.77 -14.08 3.51
C ILE A 125 10.90 -13.56 4.66
N GLU A 126 11.39 -13.64 5.90
CA GLU A 126 10.62 -13.21 7.07
C GLU A 126 10.47 -11.68 7.12
N LYS A 127 11.49 -10.91 6.72
CA LYS A 127 11.38 -9.45 6.56
C LYS A 127 10.31 -9.08 5.52
N LEU A 128 10.33 -9.71 4.35
CA LEU A 128 9.33 -9.43 3.31
C LEU A 128 7.92 -9.82 3.74
N LYS A 129 7.73 -10.97 4.41
CA LYS A 129 6.43 -11.32 4.99
C LYS A 129 5.95 -10.27 5.99
N PHE A 130 6.84 -9.77 6.84
CA PHE A 130 6.51 -8.71 7.79
C PHE A 130 6.10 -7.43 7.06
N TYR A 131 6.89 -6.97 6.08
CA TYR A 131 6.56 -5.76 5.33
C TYR A 131 5.25 -5.88 4.55
N PHE A 132 5.00 -7.02 3.90
CA PHE A 132 3.75 -7.20 3.14
C PHE A 132 2.51 -7.25 4.03
N ARG A 133 2.62 -7.80 5.25
CA ARG A 133 1.52 -7.74 6.24
C ARG A 133 1.29 -6.32 6.74
N GLU A 134 2.35 -5.59 7.09
CA GLU A 134 2.25 -4.20 7.52
C GLU A 134 1.59 -3.32 6.44
N LEU A 135 1.96 -3.54 5.18
CA LEU A 135 1.38 -2.82 4.05
C LEU A 135 -0.09 -3.21 3.80
N ASP A 136 -0.46 -4.47 3.96
CA ASP A 136 -1.87 -4.91 3.87
C ASP A 136 -2.73 -4.25 4.95
N ASP A 137 -2.24 -4.17 6.19
CA ASP A 137 -2.92 -3.48 7.29
C ASP A 137 -3.10 -1.98 6.99
N ILE A 138 -2.09 -1.34 6.41
CA ILE A 138 -2.18 0.07 6.00
C ILE A 138 -3.23 0.25 4.88
N ALA A 139 -3.20 -0.60 3.85
CA ALA A 139 -4.15 -0.55 2.73
C ALA A 139 -5.59 -0.79 3.18
N GLU A 140 -5.81 -1.74 4.09
CA GLU A 140 -7.11 -2.01 4.72
C GLU A 140 -7.67 -0.78 5.45
N LEU A 141 -6.83 -0.08 6.20
CA LEU A 141 -7.22 1.14 6.90
C LEU A 141 -7.61 2.25 5.90
N GLU A 142 -6.91 2.37 4.77
CA GLU A 142 -7.26 3.34 3.72
C GLU A 142 -8.58 3.02 3.03
N LEU A 143 -8.81 1.76 2.65
CA LEU A 143 -10.09 1.31 2.09
C LEU A 143 -11.27 1.64 3.02
N ARG A 144 -11.09 1.44 4.34
CA ARG A 144 -12.11 1.82 5.33
C ARG A 144 -12.39 3.32 5.34
N LYS A 145 -11.36 4.18 5.25
CA LYS A 145 -11.55 5.64 5.17
C LYS A 145 -12.29 6.04 3.89
N LEU A 146 -11.88 5.53 2.74
CA LEU A 146 -12.53 5.81 1.44
C LEU A 146 -14.00 5.37 1.45
N SER A 147 -14.32 4.26 2.11
CA SER A 147 -15.71 3.81 2.28
C SER A 147 -16.58 4.83 3.05
N LEU A 148 -16.00 5.55 4.02
CA LEU A 148 -16.68 6.60 4.78
C LEU A 148 -16.87 7.87 3.94
N ILE A 149 -15.86 8.23 3.13
CA ILE A 149 -15.94 9.34 2.18
C ILE A 149 -17.05 9.07 1.16
N ARG A 150 -17.09 7.87 0.58
CA ARG A 150 -18.13 7.42 -0.36
C ARG A 150 -19.55 7.54 0.22
N LYS A 151 -19.75 7.12 1.48
CA LYS A 151 -21.03 7.28 2.19
C LYS A 151 -21.42 8.74 2.37
N THR A 152 -20.45 9.63 2.53
CA THR A 152 -20.66 11.07 2.72
C THR A 152 -21.04 11.78 1.42
N ILE A 153 -20.37 11.45 0.31
CA ILE A 153 -20.65 11.98 -1.04
C ILE A 153 -22.07 11.59 -1.49
N LYS A 154 -22.43 10.30 -1.39
CA LYS A 154 -23.78 9.82 -1.73
C LYS A 154 -24.90 10.50 -0.94
N LYS A 155 -24.64 10.94 0.29
CA LYS A 155 -25.61 11.68 1.12
C LYS A 155 -25.74 13.14 0.72
N ARG A 156 -24.71 13.74 0.12
CA ARG A 156 -24.71 15.11 -0.39
C ARG A 156 -25.45 15.22 -1.72
N ILE A 157 -25.27 14.25 -2.63
CA ILE A 157 -25.95 14.20 -3.94
C ILE A 157 -27.47 13.97 -3.81
N ARG A 158 -27.92 13.31 -2.73
CA ARG A 158 -29.36 13.04 -2.46
C ARG A 158 -30.09 14.19 -1.75
N ARG A 159 -29.43 15.30 -1.44
CA ARG A 159 -30.01 16.49 -0.81
C ARG A 159 -30.08 17.63 -1.81
#